data_AF-A0A6A3CBR4-F1
#
_entry.id   AF-A0A6A3CBR4-F1
#
_cell.length_a   1.000
_cell.length_b   1.000
_cell.length_c   1.000
_cell.angle_alpha   90.00
_cell.angle_beta   90.00
_cell.angle_gamma   90.00
#
_symmetry.space_group_name_H-M   'P 1'
#
loop_
_entity.id
_entity.type
_entity.pdbx_description
1 polymer ?
#
loop_
_entity_poly.entity_id
_entity_poly.type
_entity_poly.pdbx_seq_one_letter_code
_entity_poly.pdbx_strand_id
1 'polypeptide(L)'
;MSKTNVRKHVLEKNRCCKEKEKSSTQSGLSKHLKKVYPIGLQRSSSSLSLSSLSLSLSQNSNDSSLTDHSSTPLEQKISLALSLISPHRQRREFPMVVKSVHHQQQQQQCQDPDKVYISFHDEQWGVPVYDDNQLFELLALSGMLMDYNWTEILKRRDLYREAFLGFDPENVAKMGDKEINEISSNKSIMLAENRVRCIIDNAKCILKIVREYGSFSSFMWGYVSYKPTINRYKYPRNVPLRTPKAEAISKDLLKHGFRLVGPVIVYSFMQAAGLTIDHLVDCFRYNECVTLAERPWRHI
;
A
#
# COMPACT_ATOMS: atom_id res chain seq x y z
N MET A 1 35.73 15.50 61.72
CA MET A 1 34.93 15.66 62.95
C MET A 1 34.03 16.87 62.73
N SER A 2 32.70 16.91 62.81
CA SER A 2 31.65 15.98 63.22
C SER A 2 30.29 16.57 62.77
N LYS A 3 29.38 15.71 62.29
CA LYS A 3 27.93 15.60 62.63
C LYS A 3 27.00 16.84 62.46
N THR A 4 25.74 16.83 62.02
CA THR A 4 24.74 15.83 61.58
C THR A 4 23.41 16.59 61.28
N ASN A 5 22.62 16.09 60.33
CA ASN A 5 21.15 15.99 60.28
C ASN A 5 20.22 17.08 60.85
N VAL A 6 19.29 17.54 60.00
CA VAL A 6 17.88 17.79 60.38
C VAL A 6 16.96 17.16 59.33
N ARG A 7 15.94 16.45 59.82
CA ARG A 7 14.95 15.66 59.07
C ARG A 7 13.55 16.20 59.42
N LYS A 8 12.63 16.13 58.44
CA LYS A 8 11.17 15.84 58.53
C LYS A 8 10.08 16.95 58.69
N HIS A 9 9.14 16.84 57.73
CA HIS A 9 7.64 16.83 57.79
C HIS A 9 6.79 18.10 58.03
N VAL A 10 5.91 18.39 57.05
CA VAL A 10 4.46 18.76 57.16
C VAL A 10 3.80 18.36 55.80
N LEU A 11 2.95 17.33 55.65
CA LEU A 11 1.52 17.12 55.96
C LEU A 11 0.47 17.98 55.17
N GLU A 12 -0.14 17.33 54.17
CA GLU A 12 -1.53 17.33 53.68
C GLU A 12 -2.46 18.57 53.79
N LYS A 13 -3.11 18.94 52.66
CA LYS A 13 -4.58 18.82 52.51
C LYS A 13 -5.10 18.99 51.07
N ASN A 14 -6.00 18.08 50.70
CA ASN A 14 -6.81 17.98 49.48
C ASN A 14 -7.94 19.04 49.37
N ARG A 15 -8.29 19.46 48.13
CA ARG A 15 -9.65 19.30 47.55
C ARG A 15 -9.76 19.69 46.06
N CYS A 16 -10.11 18.67 45.27
CA CYS A 16 -11.00 18.59 44.10
C CYS A 16 -11.47 19.88 43.38
N CYS A 17 -11.28 19.92 42.06
CA CYS A 17 -12.24 20.48 41.10
C CYS A 17 -12.09 19.85 39.69
N LYS A 18 -13.04 18.96 39.37
CA LYS A 18 -13.72 18.67 38.09
C LYS A 18 -12.94 18.66 36.75
N GLU A 19 -12.95 17.46 36.18
CA GLU A 19 -13.12 17.07 34.77
C GLU A 19 -13.30 18.18 33.73
N LYS A 20 -12.45 18.15 32.70
CA LYS A 20 -12.82 18.36 31.29
C LYS A 20 -11.95 17.45 30.42
N GLU A 21 -12.49 16.28 30.08
CA GLU A 21 -12.00 15.49 28.96
C GLU A 21 -12.09 16.31 27.68
N LYS A 22 -10.97 16.46 26.96
CA LYS A 22 -10.95 16.95 25.58
C LYS A 22 -10.81 15.75 24.64
N SER A 23 -11.93 15.40 24.04
CA SER A 23 -12.04 14.54 22.86
C SER A 23 -11.41 15.23 21.64
N SER A 24 -10.18 14.85 21.26
CA SER A 24 -9.68 15.18 19.91
C SER A 24 -8.74 14.16 19.28
N THR A 25 -8.41 13.05 19.97
CA THR A 25 -7.45 12.04 19.48
C THR A 25 -8.08 10.88 18.71
N GLN A 26 -9.41 10.70 18.72
CA GLN A 26 -10.02 9.54 18.04
C GLN A 26 -10.13 9.66 16.51
N SER A 27 -10.22 10.88 15.95
CA SER A 27 -10.40 11.05 14.50
C SER A 27 -9.12 10.79 13.68
N GLY A 28 -7.95 11.12 14.25
CA GLY A 28 -6.65 10.86 13.61
C GLY A 28 -6.28 9.38 13.60
N LEU A 29 -6.58 8.66 14.69
CA LEU A 29 -6.32 7.22 14.83
C LEU A 29 -7.11 6.40 13.80
N SER A 30 -8.40 6.72 13.60
CA SER A 30 -9.25 6.03 12.63
C SER A 30 -8.74 6.21 11.19
N LYS A 31 -8.29 7.41 10.82
CA LYS A 31 -7.77 7.69 9.47
C LYS A 31 -6.50 6.91 9.15
N HIS A 32 -5.57 6.82 10.11
CA HIS A 32 -4.34 6.07 9.91
C HIS A 32 -4.57 4.55 9.89
N LEU A 33 -5.43 4.03 10.77
CA LEU A 33 -5.82 2.62 10.74
C LEU A 33 -6.45 2.24 9.40
N LYS A 34 -7.30 3.08 8.81
CA LYS A 34 -7.85 2.88 7.46
C LYS A 34 -6.79 2.94 6.35
N LYS A 35 -5.62 3.53 6.62
CA LYS A 35 -4.53 3.63 5.66
C LYS A 35 -3.67 2.36 5.65
N VAL A 36 -3.45 1.79 6.83
CA VAL A 36 -2.69 0.55 7.04
C VAL A 36 -3.57 -0.69 6.83
N TYR A 37 -4.83 -0.62 7.24
CA TYR A 37 -5.83 -1.69 7.12
C TYR A 37 -7.08 -1.12 6.46
N PRO A 38 -7.07 -0.92 5.13
CA PRO A 38 -8.20 -0.35 4.40
C PRO A 38 -9.48 -1.20 4.47
N ILE A 39 -9.35 -2.50 4.74
CA ILE A 39 -10.48 -3.43 4.83
C ILE A 39 -10.85 -3.70 6.30
N GLY A 40 -12.13 -3.54 6.63
CA GLY A 40 -12.70 -4.14 7.82
C GLY A 40 -12.78 -5.65 7.61
N LEU A 41 -11.93 -6.43 8.29
CA LEU A 41 -11.95 -7.90 8.33
C LEU A 41 -13.33 -8.40 8.78
N GLN A 42 -14.27 -8.52 7.85
CA GLN A 42 -15.60 -9.08 8.03
C GLN A 42 -16.03 -9.75 6.73
N ARG A 43 -15.79 -11.07 6.64
CA ARG A 43 -16.81 -12.12 6.42
C ARG A 43 -16.22 -13.33 5.71
N SER A 44 -16.05 -14.39 6.49
CA SER A 44 -16.40 -15.75 6.08
C SER A 44 -16.50 -16.63 7.33
N SER A 45 -17.47 -16.32 8.20
CA SER A 45 -18.05 -17.34 9.07
C SER A 45 -19.06 -18.11 8.22
N SER A 46 -18.65 -19.30 7.78
CA SER A 46 -19.51 -20.31 7.19
C SER A 46 -20.69 -20.63 8.11
N SER A 47 -21.90 -20.27 7.70
CA SER A 47 -23.13 -20.78 8.30
C SER A 47 -24.25 -20.81 7.26
N LEU A 48 -24.29 -21.87 6.45
CA LEU A 48 -25.54 -22.28 5.82
C LEU A 48 -25.65 -23.80 5.88
N SER A 49 -26.31 -24.27 6.94
CA SER A 49 -26.94 -25.57 6.98
C SER A 49 -28.28 -25.51 6.26
N LEU A 50 -28.44 -26.40 5.28
CA LEU A 50 -29.66 -27.05 4.79
C LEU A 50 -31.01 -26.32 4.94
N SER A 51 -31.58 -25.94 3.80
CA SER A 51 -32.98 -26.25 3.49
C SER A 51 -33.17 -26.35 1.98
N SER A 52 -33.25 -27.59 1.52
CA SER A 52 -33.81 -27.97 0.23
C SER A 52 -35.30 -27.62 0.19
N LEU A 53 -35.81 -27.17 -0.96
CA LEU A 53 -36.90 -27.83 -1.69
C LEU A 53 -37.21 -27.09 -3.00
N SER A 54 -37.36 -27.91 -4.03
CA SER A 54 -37.69 -27.71 -5.43
C SER A 54 -38.99 -26.93 -5.72
N LEU A 55 -39.04 -26.26 -6.88
CA LEU A 55 -40.04 -26.56 -7.92
C LEU A 55 -39.73 -25.87 -9.26
N SER A 56 -39.67 -26.71 -10.28
CA SER A 56 -39.59 -26.45 -11.72
C SER A 56 -40.97 -26.18 -12.33
N LEU A 57 -41.02 -25.36 -13.40
CA LEU A 57 -42.01 -25.25 -14.52
C LEU A 57 -41.96 -23.77 -15.00
N SER A 58 -42.01 -23.37 -16.27
CA SER A 58 -42.36 -23.98 -17.56
C SER A 58 -41.86 -23.05 -18.67
N GLN A 59 -41.56 -23.59 -19.85
CA GLN A 59 -41.35 -22.87 -21.12
C GLN A 59 -42.68 -22.47 -21.80
N ASN A 60 -42.53 -21.70 -22.90
CA ASN A 60 -43.45 -21.25 -23.97
C ASN A 60 -43.78 -19.75 -23.90
N SER A 61 -43.84 -18.95 -24.98
CA SER A 61 -43.53 -19.09 -26.42
C SER A 61 -43.71 -17.70 -27.06
N ASN A 62 -43.15 -17.50 -28.26
CA ASN A 62 -43.26 -16.31 -29.12
C ASN A 62 -44.70 -15.82 -29.37
N ASP A 63 -44.88 -14.50 -29.59
CA ASP A 63 -45.60 -13.98 -30.76
C ASP A 63 -45.25 -12.51 -31.06
N SER A 64 -45.24 -12.15 -32.35
CA SER A 64 -44.96 -10.81 -32.89
C SER A 64 -46.24 -10.23 -33.49
N SER A 65 -46.47 -8.92 -33.37
CA SER A 65 -47.28 -8.21 -34.36
C SER A 65 -46.97 -6.71 -34.42
N LEU A 66 -46.76 -6.27 -35.66
CA LEU A 66 -46.61 -4.92 -36.19
C LEU A 66 -47.83 -4.03 -35.93
N THR A 67 -47.60 -2.72 -35.75
CA THR A 67 -48.36 -1.65 -36.44
C THR A 67 -47.50 -0.39 -36.59
N ASP A 68 -47.89 0.40 -37.58
CA ASP A 68 -47.07 1.31 -38.38
C ASP A 68 -47.44 2.80 -38.18
N HIS A 69 -46.52 3.68 -38.60
CA HIS A 69 -46.68 5.07 -39.09
C HIS A 69 -47.15 6.23 -38.18
N SER A 70 -46.30 7.26 -38.07
CA SER A 70 -46.52 8.57 -38.75
C SER A 70 -45.39 9.59 -38.44
N SER A 71 -44.53 9.83 -39.43
CA SER A 71 -43.49 10.85 -39.44
C SER A 71 -44.04 12.18 -39.97
N THR A 72 -43.78 13.28 -39.27
CA THR A 72 -44.21 14.63 -39.63
C THR A 72 -43.25 15.31 -40.65
N PRO A 73 -43.74 16.32 -41.41
CA PRO A 73 -43.13 16.76 -42.66
C PRO A 73 -42.11 17.90 -42.50
N LEU A 74 -41.09 17.72 -41.66
CA LEU A 74 -40.05 18.75 -41.45
C LEU A 74 -38.60 18.24 -41.60
N GLU A 75 -38.33 16.94 -41.50
CA GLU A 75 -36.96 16.43 -41.57
C GLU A 75 -36.44 16.09 -42.97
N GLN A 76 -37.30 16.04 -44.00
CA GLN A 76 -36.87 15.75 -45.37
C GLN A 76 -36.29 16.96 -46.13
N LYS A 77 -36.31 18.16 -45.55
CA LYS A 77 -35.77 19.38 -46.20
C LYS A 77 -34.34 19.75 -45.79
N ILE A 78 -33.76 19.08 -44.79
CA ILE A 78 -32.40 19.39 -44.32
C ILE A 78 -31.34 18.49 -44.99
N SER A 79 -31.70 17.26 -45.37
CA SER A 79 -30.75 16.29 -45.96
C SER A 79 -30.40 16.55 -47.44
N LEU A 80 -31.17 17.39 -48.14
CA LEU A 80 -31.00 17.67 -49.57
C LEU A 80 -30.26 18.99 -49.87
N ALA A 81 -29.98 19.82 -48.85
CA ALA A 81 -29.34 21.12 -49.00
C ALA A 81 -27.82 21.13 -48.74
N LEU A 82 -27.24 20.03 -48.23
CA LEU A 82 -25.81 19.92 -47.94
C LEU A 82 -24.99 19.17 -49.01
N SER A 83 -25.63 18.68 -50.08
CA SER A 83 -24.96 17.94 -51.17
C SER A 83 -24.59 18.80 -52.39
N LEU A 84 -24.87 20.12 -52.37
CA LEU A 84 -24.75 20.98 -53.57
C LEU A 84 -23.79 22.17 -53.46
N ILE A 85 -22.85 22.19 -52.51
CA ILE A 85 -21.83 23.26 -52.48
C ILE A 85 -20.41 22.70 -52.35
N SER A 86 -19.68 22.86 -53.45
CA SER A 86 -18.20 22.95 -53.57
C SER A 86 -17.37 21.70 -53.90
N PRO A 87 -16.26 21.88 -54.67
CA PRO A 87 -16.10 21.19 -55.94
C PRO A 87 -14.92 20.22 -56.00
N HIS A 88 -15.02 19.35 -56.99
CA HIS A 88 -14.02 18.41 -57.49
C HIS A 88 -12.69 19.10 -57.83
N ARG A 89 -11.56 18.65 -57.27
CA ARG A 89 -10.23 18.93 -57.83
C ARG A 89 -9.39 17.66 -57.90
N GLN A 90 -8.80 17.45 -59.07
CA GLN A 90 -8.11 16.25 -59.51
C GLN A 90 -6.89 15.89 -58.66
N ARG A 91 -6.74 14.59 -58.45
CA ARG A 91 -5.63 13.86 -57.83
C ARG A 91 -4.33 14.07 -58.64
N ARG A 92 -3.26 14.49 -57.96
CA ARG A 92 -1.86 14.23 -58.36
C ARG A 92 -1.23 13.36 -57.27
N GLU A 93 -0.63 12.25 -57.68
CA GLU A 93 -0.02 11.26 -56.78
C GLU A 93 1.41 11.66 -56.40
N PHE A 94 1.74 11.52 -55.12
CA PHE A 94 3.12 11.45 -54.62
C PHE A 94 3.19 10.32 -53.57
N PRO A 95 4.17 9.41 -53.64
CA PRO A 95 4.28 8.32 -52.68
C PRO A 95 4.93 8.83 -51.39
N MET A 96 4.16 8.82 -50.29
CA MET A 96 4.68 8.98 -48.94
C MET A 96 4.62 7.65 -48.20
N VAL A 97 5.79 7.22 -47.73
CA VAL A 97 6.03 6.03 -46.91
C VAL A 97 5.23 6.14 -45.61
N VAL A 98 4.24 5.25 -45.44
CA VAL A 98 3.47 5.10 -44.20
C VAL A 98 4.29 4.23 -43.24
N LYS A 99 4.89 4.83 -42.21
CA LYS A 99 5.31 4.08 -41.02
C LYS A 99 4.08 3.90 -40.13
N SER A 100 3.67 2.64 -39.96
CA SER A 100 2.63 2.22 -39.03
C SER A 100 2.98 2.67 -37.61
N VAL A 101 2.21 3.61 -37.06
CA VAL A 101 2.20 3.91 -35.63
C VAL A 101 1.15 3.02 -35.01
N HIS A 102 1.58 1.91 -34.41
CA HIS A 102 0.73 1.14 -33.52
C HIS A 102 0.45 1.98 -32.28
N HIS A 103 -0.74 2.57 -32.19
CA HIS A 103 -1.32 2.98 -30.92
C HIS A 103 -1.67 1.72 -30.12
N GLN A 104 -0.70 1.24 -29.33
CA GLN A 104 -1.00 0.36 -28.21
C GLN A 104 -1.67 1.22 -27.13
N GLN A 105 -3.00 1.17 -27.07
CA GLN A 105 -3.73 1.50 -25.86
C GLN A 105 -3.21 0.60 -24.74
N GLN A 106 -2.40 1.15 -23.84
CA GLN A 106 -2.13 0.54 -22.55
C GLN A 106 -3.47 0.45 -21.82
N GLN A 107 -4.08 -0.73 -21.89
CA GLN A 107 -5.14 -1.12 -20.99
C GLN A 107 -4.52 -1.14 -19.59
N GLN A 108 -4.71 -0.07 -18.83
CA GLN A 108 -4.64 -0.14 -17.38
C GLN A 108 -5.71 -1.16 -16.96
N GLN A 109 -5.28 -2.40 -16.78
CA GLN A 109 -6.11 -3.45 -16.25
C GLN A 109 -6.51 -3.00 -14.84
N CYS A 110 -7.75 -2.53 -14.70
CA CYS A 110 -8.33 -2.16 -13.42
C CYS A 110 -8.37 -3.40 -12.54
N GLN A 111 -7.28 -3.68 -11.83
CA GLN A 111 -7.30 -4.65 -10.77
C GLN A 111 -8.29 -4.13 -9.73
N ASP A 112 -9.29 -4.97 -9.45
CA ASP A 112 -10.27 -4.74 -8.40
C ASP A 112 -9.52 -4.34 -7.11
N PRO A 113 -9.76 -3.14 -6.55
CA PRO A 113 -9.01 -2.61 -5.41
C PRO A 113 -8.92 -3.60 -4.25
N ASP A 114 -9.98 -4.37 -4.04
CA ASP A 114 -10.02 -5.32 -2.94
C ASP A 114 -9.13 -6.52 -3.24
N LYS A 115 -9.05 -6.97 -4.50
CA LYS A 115 -8.23 -8.13 -4.90
C LYS A 115 -6.74 -7.92 -4.71
N VAL A 116 -6.22 -6.72 -5.02
CA VAL A 116 -4.78 -6.43 -4.89
C VAL A 116 -4.35 -6.48 -3.43
N TYR A 117 -5.15 -5.86 -2.55
CA TYR A 117 -4.85 -5.85 -1.13
C TYR A 117 -5.06 -7.25 -0.51
N ILE A 118 -6.10 -7.98 -0.91
CA ILE A 118 -6.35 -9.36 -0.46
C ILE A 118 -5.16 -10.26 -0.84
N SER A 119 -4.69 -10.24 -2.10
CA SER A 119 -3.52 -11.03 -2.50
C SER A 119 -2.26 -10.64 -1.71
N PHE A 120 -2.03 -9.35 -1.47
CA PHE A 120 -0.92 -8.93 -0.61
C PHE A 120 -1.05 -9.44 0.82
N HIS A 121 -2.24 -9.36 1.42
CA HIS A 121 -2.51 -9.90 2.75
C HIS A 121 -2.29 -11.42 2.81
N ASP A 122 -2.83 -12.12 1.82
CA ASP A 122 -2.87 -13.58 1.77
C ASP A 122 -1.50 -14.17 1.44
N GLU A 123 -0.68 -13.51 0.63
CA GLU A 123 0.56 -14.12 0.13
C GLU A 123 1.82 -13.54 0.77
N GLN A 124 1.78 -12.29 1.27
CA GLN A 124 2.99 -11.54 1.60
C GLN A 124 2.98 -10.91 3.00
N TRP A 125 1.84 -10.36 3.43
CA TRP A 125 1.80 -9.63 4.70
C TRP A 125 2.01 -10.56 5.90
N GLY A 126 2.98 -10.21 6.75
CA GLY A 126 3.38 -11.01 7.90
C GLY A 126 4.23 -12.24 7.54
N VAL A 127 4.55 -12.47 6.26
CA VAL A 127 5.47 -13.53 5.86
C VAL A 127 6.91 -13.04 6.07
N PRO A 128 7.78 -13.79 6.79
CA PRO A 128 9.16 -13.38 7.02
C PRO A 128 9.94 -13.17 5.71
N VAL A 129 10.42 -11.94 5.49
CA VAL A 129 11.26 -11.56 4.33
C VAL A 129 12.72 -11.41 4.76
N TYR A 130 13.63 -12.04 4.00
CA TYR A 130 15.08 -12.04 4.31
C TYR A 130 15.93 -11.39 3.22
N ASP A 131 15.38 -11.13 2.05
CA ASP A 131 16.08 -10.52 0.92
C ASP A 131 16.19 -8.99 1.10
N ASP A 132 17.40 -8.45 0.92
CA ASP A 132 17.69 -7.03 1.14
C ASP A 132 16.88 -6.10 0.22
N ASN A 133 16.71 -6.48 -1.05
CA ASN A 133 15.98 -5.67 -2.03
C ASN A 133 14.49 -5.66 -1.70
N GLN A 134 13.92 -6.81 -1.33
CA GLN A 134 12.53 -6.90 -0.87
C GLN A 134 12.29 -6.11 0.43
N LEU A 135 13.23 -6.16 1.38
CA LEU A 135 13.13 -5.36 2.60
C LEU A 135 13.23 -3.86 2.29
N PHE A 136 14.12 -3.46 1.37
CA PHE A 136 14.19 -2.07 0.93
C PHE A 136 12.90 -1.61 0.25
N GLU A 137 12.36 -2.43 -0.67
CA GLU A 137 11.07 -2.20 -1.30
C GLU A 137 9.98 -1.98 -0.25
N LEU A 138 9.79 -2.92 0.68
CA LEU A 138 8.77 -2.82 1.72
C LEU A 138 8.94 -1.59 2.61
N LEU A 139 10.17 -1.19 2.93
CA LEU A 139 10.44 0.02 3.69
C LEU A 139 10.04 1.28 2.90
N ALA A 140 10.40 1.34 1.61
CA ALA A 140 10.05 2.44 0.71
C ALA A 140 8.53 2.57 0.54
N LEU A 141 7.84 1.45 0.28
CA LEU A 141 6.37 1.40 0.18
C LEU A 141 5.70 1.82 1.49
N SER A 142 6.22 1.37 2.64
CA SER A 142 5.72 1.81 3.96
C SER A 142 5.89 3.32 4.15
N GLY A 143 6.97 3.91 3.62
CA GLY A 143 7.17 5.37 3.62
C GLY A 143 6.08 6.13 2.85
N MET A 144 5.50 5.52 1.81
CA MET A 144 4.41 6.09 1.01
C MET A 144 3.06 6.10 1.76
N LEU A 145 2.95 5.44 2.92
CA LEU A 145 1.81 5.57 3.84
C LEU A 145 1.66 6.98 4.42
N MET A 146 2.59 7.90 4.13
CA MET A 146 2.38 9.32 4.38
C MET A 146 1.37 9.94 3.40
N ASP A 147 1.29 9.42 2.18
CA ASP A 147 0.50 10.01 1.09
C ASP A 147 -0.69 9.12 0.69
N TYR A 148 -0.51 7.79 0.66
CA TYR A 148 -1.48 6.83 0.10
C TYR A 148 -1.76 5.65 1.04
N ASN A 149 -2.94 5.02 0.94
CA ASN A 149 -3.19 3.76 1.66
C ASN A 149 -2.50 2.56 0.97
N TRP A 150 -2.38 1.42 1.67
CA TRP A 150 -1.74 0.23 1.09
C TRP A 150 -2.37 -0.21 -0.24
N THR A 151 -3.70 -0.17 -0.39
CA THR A 151 -4.35 -0.53 -1.66
C THR A 151 -3.87 0.36 -2.81
N GLU A 152 -3.80 1.66 -2.60
CA GLU A 152 -3.30 2.62 -3.61
C GLU A 152 -1.81 2.41 -3.92
N ILE A 153 -1.01 2.11 -2.90
CA ILE A 153 0.43 1.84 -3.05
C ILE A 153 0.63 0.54 -3.86
N LEU A 154 -0.09 -0.52 -3.51
CA LEU A 154 0.05 -1.84 -4.14
C LEU A 154 -0.39 -1.83 -5.60
N LYS A 155 -1.41 -1.05 -5.97
CA LYS A 155 -1.81 -0.85 -7.37
C LYS A 155 -0.71 -0.28 -8.26
N ARG A 156 0.24 0.45 -7.69
CA ARG A 156 1.37 1.06 -8.41
C ARG A 156 2.70 0.36 -8.13
N ARG A 157 2.68 -0.76 -7.40
CA ARG A 157 3.89 -1.44 -6.95
C ARG A 157 4.82 -1.83 -8.08
N ASP A 158 4.29 -2.38 -9.17
CA ASP A 158 5.13 -2.78 -10.30
C ASP A 158 5.72 -1.57 -11.03
N LEU A 159 5.00 -0.46 -11.09
CA LEU A 159 5.53 0.82 -11.59
C LEU A 159 6.65 1.35 -10.70
N TYR A 160 6.52 1.21 -9.37
CA TYR A 160 7.59 1.58 -8.45
C TYR A 160 8.82 0.68 -8.62
N ARG A 161 8.63 -0.63 -8.83
CA ARG A 161 9.74 -1.55 -9.09
C ARG A 161 10.46 -1.21 -10.37
N GLU A 162 9.75 -0.89 -11.44
CA GLU A 162 10.36 -0.43 -12.70
C GLU A 162 11.13 0.87 -12.47
N ALA A 163 10.49 1.85 -11.83
CA ALA A 163 11.08 3.17 -11.58
C ALA A 163 12.32 3.12 -10.69
N PHE A 164 12.36 2.21 -9.72
CA PHE A 164 13.47 2.06 -8.78
C PHE A 164 14.30 0.81 -9.05
N LEU A 165 14.32 0.32 -10.29
CA LEU A 165 15.22 -0.75 -10.74
C LEU A 165 15.21 -1.99 -9.83
N GLY A 166 14.00 -2.46 -9.49
CA GLY A 166 13.77 -3.61 -8.61
C GLY A 166 14.13 -3.37 -7.14
N PHE A 167 14.29 -2.10 -6.74
CA PHE A 167 14.78 -1.71 -5.41
C PHE A 167 16.14 -2.36 -5.08
N ASP A 168 17.04 -2.41 -6.06
CA ASP A 168 18.44 -2.70 -5.80
C ASP A 168 19.13 -1.45 -5.20
N PRO A 169 19.59 -1.49 -3.93
CA PRO A 169 20.22 -0.35 -3.30
C PRO A 169 21.43 0.19 -4.07
N GLU A 170 22.20 -0.65 -4.76
CA GLU A 170 23.37 -0.21 -5.53
C GLU A 170 22.99 0.63 -6.74
N ASN A 171 21.92 0.26 -7.43
CA ASN A 171 21.44 0.97 -8.61
C ASN A 171 20.67 2.23 -8.20
N VAL A 172 19.78 2.12 -7.21
CA VAL A 172 18.97 3.24 -6.74
C VAL A 172 19.83 4.35 -6.13
N ALA A 173 20.90 4.00 -5.41
CA ALA A 173 21.80 5.00 -4.82
C ALA A 173 22.55 5.87 -5.85
N LYS A 174 22.68 5.40 -7.10
CA LYS A 174 23.37 6.09 -8.20
C LYS A 174 22.46 7.04 -8.99
N MET A 175 21.15 6.98 -8.77
CA MET A 175 20.19 7.83 -9.47
C MET A 175 20.42 9.31 -9.14
N GLY A 176 20.41 10.15 -10.18
CA GLY A 176 20.66 11.58 -10.10
C GLY A 176 19.43 12.42 -10.44
N ASP A 177 19.65 13.72 -10.67
CA ASP A 177 18.56 14.67 -10.92
C ASP A 177 17.74 14.33 -12.18
N LYS A 178 18.36 13.69 -13.18
CA LYS A 178 17.66 13.27 -14.39
C LYS A 178 16.58 12.23 -14.06
N GLU A 179 16.96 11.15 -13.39
CA GLU A 179 16.02 10.08 -13.02
C GLU A 179 14.99 10.59 -12.00
N ILE A 180 15.40 11.47 -11.07
CA ILE A 180 14.48 12.13 -10.14
C ILE A 180 13.38 12.88 -10.88
N ASN A 181 13.74 13.68 -11.88
CA ASN A 181 12.79 14.46 -12.68
C ASN A 181 11.90 13.57 -13.54
N GLU A 182 12.43 12.50 -14.12
CA GLU A 182 11.67 11.54 -14.93
C GLU A 182 10.60 10.83 -14.07
N ILE A 183 10.97 10.33 -12.89
CA ILE A 183 10.05 9.63 -11.99
C ILE A 183 9.00 10.60 -11.44
N SER A 184 9.41 11.78 -10.97
CA SER A 184 8.50 12.75 -10.34
C SER A 184 7.50 13.37 -11.32
N SER A 185 7.87 13.47 -12.61
CA SER A 185 7.00 13.96 -13.67
C SER A 185 6.03 12.89 -14.20
N ASN A 186 6.24 11.61 -13.88
CA ASN A 186 5.41 10.52 -14.33
C ASN A 186 4.09 10.47 -13.55
N LYS A 187 3.01 10.89 -14.23
CA LYS A 187 1.64 10.91 -13.68
C LYS A 187 1.07 9.54 -13.32
N SER A 188 1.60 8.45 -13.87
CA SER A 188 1.15 7.08 -13.53
C SER A 188 1.75 6.63 -12.19
N ILE A 189 2.96 7.07 -11.88
CA ILE A 189 3.64 6.78 -10.60
C ILE A 189 3.02 7.62 -9.47
N MET A 190 2.67 8.88 -9.76
CA MET A 190 2.12 9.83 -8.79
C MET A 190 2.96 9.91 -7.52
N LEU A 191 4.28 10.05 -7.66
CA LEU A 191 5.20 10.14 -6.52
C LEU A 191 5.89 11.50 -6.51
N ALA A 192 5.71 12.25 -5.43
CA ALA A 192 6.31 13.57 -5.30
C ALA A 192 7.85 13.49 -5.30
N GLU A 193 8.51 14.49 -5.88
CA GLU A 193 9.97 14.57 -6.05
C GLU A 193 10.75 14.38 -4.73
N ASN A 194 10.22 14.92 -3.62
CA ASN A 194 10.79 14.74 -2.29
C ASN A 194 10.77 13.28 -1.80
N ARG A 195 9.79 12.47 -2.23
CA ARG A 195 9.72 11.04 -1.95
C ARG A 195 10.72 10.26 -2.78
N VAL A 196 10.87 10.60 -4.06
CA VAL A 196 11.89 10.01 -4.94
C VAL A 196 13.28 10.21 -4.35
N ARG A 197 13.63 11.45 -3.98
CA ARG A 197 14.90 11.75 -3.30
C ARG A 197 15.08 10.98 -2.01
N CYS A 198 14.03 10.86 -1.20
CA CYS A 198 14.07 10.09 0.04
C CYS A 198 14.41 8.61 -0.20
N ILE A 199 13.83 7.98 -1.23
CA ILE A 199 14.12 6.58 -1.55
C ILE A 199 15.58 6.42 -1.98
N ILE A 200 16.09 7.35 -2.79
CA ILE A 200 17.50 7.38 -3.22
C ILE A 200 18.45 7.57 -2.02
N ASP A 201 18.13 8.51 -1.12
CA ASP A 201 18.90 8.72 0.11
C ASP A 201 18.91 7.48 1.00
N ASN A 202 17.76 6.80 1.13
CA ASN A 202 17.64 5.56 1.89
C ASN A 202 18.47 4.43 1.28
N ALA A 203 18.52 4.30 -0.06
CA ALA A 203 19.40 3.34 -0.73
C ALA A 203 20.88 3.57 -0.37
N LYS A 204 21.33 4.83 -0.36
CA LYS A 204 22.70 5.20 0.08
C LYS A 204 22.95 4.82 1.54
N CYS A 205 21.93 4.93 2.40
CA CYS A 205 22.03 4.51 3.80
C CYS A 205 22.11 2.98 3.92
N ILE A 206 21.35 2.24 3.12
CA ILE A 206 21.43 0.78 3.08
C ILE A 206 22.85 0.33 2.68
N LEU A 207 23.48 0.94 1.68
CA LEU A 207 24.87 0.61 1.32
C LEU A 207 25.89 0.89 2.44
N LYS A 208 25.58 1.81 3.38
CA LYS A 208 26.40 1.97 4.60
C LYS A 208 26.15 0.83 5.58
N ILE A 209 24.88 0.48 5.80
CA ILE A 209 24.49 -0.65 6.65
C ILE A 209 25.11 -1.96 6.16
N VAL A 210 25.06 -2.26 4.86
CA VAL A 210 25.66 -3.47 4.27
C VAL A 210 27.15 -3.56 4.58
N ARG A 211 27.87 -2.43 4.56
CA ARG A 211 29.31 -2.40 4.89
C ARG A 211 29.62 -2.66 6.37
N GLU A 212 28.71 -2.27 7.28
CA GLU A 212 28.92 -2.37 8.73
C GLU A 212 28.35 -3.67 9.32
N TYR A 213 27.20 -4.12 8.82
CA TYR A 213 26.42 -5.22 9.35
C TYR A 213 26.31 -6.42 8.40
N GLY A 214 26.97 -6.36 7.24
CA GLY A 214 26.96 -7.41 6.22
C GLY A 214 25.75 -7.37 5.28
N SER A 215 24.54 -7.15 5.82
CA SER A 215 23.32 -6.98 5.02
C SER A 215 22.26 -6.13 5.72
N PHE A 216 21.34 -5.54 4.94
CA PHE A 216 20.21 -4.80 5.49
C PHE A 216 19.26 -5.72 6.28
N SER A 217 19.08 -6.94 5.80
CA SER A 217 18.37 -8.02 6.47
C SER A 217 18.98 -8.33 7.84
N SER A 218 20.29 -8.54 7.92
CA SER A 218 20.98 -8.81 9.20
C SER A 218 20.77 -7.68 10.21
N PHE A 219 20.86 -6.44 9.75
CA PHE A 219 20.61 -5.26 10.57
C PHE A 219 19.16 -5.22 11.08
N MET A 220 18.17 -5.37 10.21
CA MET A 220 16.75 -5.32 10.59
C MET A 220 16.33 -6.49 11.48
N TRP A 221 16.73 -7.72 11.14
CA TRP A 221 16.40 -8.91 11.91
C TRP A 221 17.13 -8.98 13.26
N GLY A 222 18.29 -8.34 13.39
CA GLY A 222 19.00 -8.21 14.67
C GLY A 222 18.14 -7.54 15.76
N TYR A 223 17.26 -6.61 15.40
CA TYR A 223 16.35 -5.96 16.35
C TYR A 223 15.33 -6.89 16.99
N VAL A 224 14.95 -7.95 16.28
CA VAL A 224 14.04 -8.99 16.77
C VAL A 224 14.81 -10.26 17.17
N SER A 225 16.12 -10.14 17.40
CA SER A 225 16.98 -11.28 17.75
C SER A 225 16.81 -12.46 16.79
N TYR A 226 16.64 -12.15 15.50
CA TYR A 226 16.45 -13.11 14.41
C TYR A 226 15.23 -14.03 14.58
N LYS A 227 14.23 -13.61 15.37
CA LYS A 227 12.96 -14.32 15.55
C LYS A 227 11.79 -13.33 15.50
N PRO A 228 10.79 -13.52 14.62
CA PRO A 228 9.64 -12.63 14.60
C PRO A 228 8.96 -12.51 15.96
N THR A 229 8.44 -11.33 16.26
CA THR A 229 7.57 -11.14 17.42
C THR A 229 6.18 -11.66 17.08
N ILE A 230 5.71 -12.70 17.76
CA ILE A 230 4.39 -13.28 17.52
C ILE A 230 3.38 -12.64 18.49
N ASN A 231 2.46 -11.85 17.96
CA ASN A 231 1.37 -11.28 18.73
C ASN A 231 0.11 -12.15 18.62
N ARG A 232 -0.85 -11.95 19.53
CA ARG A 232 -2.10 -12.74 19.61
C ARG A 232 -3.33 -11.84 19.71
N TYR A 233 -3.42 -10.86 18.83
CA TYR A 233 -4.53 -9.91 18.85
C TYR A 233 -5.82 -10.59 18.42
N LYS A 234 -6.90 -10.39 19.20
CA LYS A 234 -8.25 -10.88 18.85
C LYS A 234 -9.07 -9.89 18.04
N TYR A 235 -8.75 -8.60 18.14
CA TYR A 235 -9.52 -7.56 17.50
C TYR A 235 -8.59 -6.53 16.84
N PRO A 236 -8.95 -5.96 15.67
CA PRO A 236 -8.11 -4.98 14.97
C PRO A 236 -7.73 -3.78 15.85
N ARG A 237 -8.64 -3.31 16.70
CA ARG A 237 -8.43 -2.18 17.62
C ARG A 237 -7.33 -2.41 18.66
N ASN A 238 -6.93 -3.66 18.88
CA ASN A 238 -5.86 -4.02 19.81
C ASN A 238 -4.48 -3.99 19.15
N VAL A 239 -4.41 -3.97 17.82
CA VAL A 239 -3.15 -3.82 17.07
C VAL A 239 -2.70 -2.36 17.25
N PRO A 240 -1.53 -2.11 17.88
CA PRO A 240 -1.07 -0.75 18.11
C PRO A 240 -0.62 -0.09 16.81
N LEU A 241 -0.57 1.24 16.77
CA LEU A 241 -0.03 1.97 15.61
C LEU A 241 1.50 2.01 15.60
N ARG A 242 2.13 1.83 16.76
CA ARG A 242 3.57 1.79 16.97
C ARG A 242 3.87 0.99 18.22
N THR A 243 5.08 0.47 18.32
CA THR A 243 5.56 -0.26 19.50
C THR A 243 6.88 0.34 19.99
N PRO A 244 7.26 0.09 21.26
CA PRO A 244 8.57 0.50 21.75
C PRO A 244 9.74 -0.03 20.89
N LYS A 245 9.57 -1.23 20.30
CA LYS A 245 10.54 -1.80 19.37
C LYS A 245 10.63 -0.99 18.06
N ALA A 246 9.48 -0.66 17.45
CA ALA A 246 9.46 0.18 16.25
C ALA A 246 10.02 1.59 16.51
N GLU A 247 9.82 2.15 17.70
CA GLU A 247 10.42 3.42 18.11
C GLU A 247 11.94 3.35 18.21
N ALA A 248 12.48 2.27 18.77
CA ALA A 248 13.91 2.05 18.84
C ALA A 248 14.53 1.92 17.44
N ILE A 249 13.93 1.10 16.57
CA ILE A 249 14.37 0.93 15.18
C ILE A 249 14.28 2.26 14.42
N SER A 250 13.16 2.97 14.54
CA SER A 250 12.96 4.29 13.91
C SER A 250 14.05 5.27 14.31
N LYS A 251 14.33 5.38 15.62
CA LYS A 251 15.38 6.26 16.13
C LYS A 251 16.74 5.92 15.54
N ASP A 252 17.05 4.64 15.37
CA ASP A 252 18.35 4.21 14.87
C ASP A 252 18.49 4.38 13.36
N LEU A 253 17.45 4.03 12.59
CA LEU A 253 17.39 4.33 11.15
C LEU A 253 17.60 5.84 10.90
N LEU A 254 16.96 6.71 11.70
CA LEU A 254 17.18 8.16 11.61
C LEU A 254 18.63 8.56 11.87
N LYS A 255 19.32 7.93 12.84
CA LYS A 255 20.76 8.18 13.08
C LYS A 255 21.63 7.75 11.90
N HIS A 256 21.27 6.66 11.23
CA HIS A 256 21.96 6.21 10.01
C HIS A 256 21.63 7.07 8.77
N GLY A 257 20.78 8.07 8.92
CA GLY A 257 20.44 9.05 7.87
C GLY A 257 19.22 8.67 7.02
N PHE A 258 18.51 7.60 7.38
CA PHE A 258 17.27 7.25 6.70
C PHE A 258 16.21 8.34 6.92
N ARG A 259 15.34 8.49 5.92
CA ARG A 259 14.26 9.45 5.88
C ARG A 259 12.93 8.72 5.70
N LEU A 260 11.84 9.34 6.18
CA LEU A 260 10.48 8.77 6.19
C LEU A 260 10.38 7.42 6.94
N VAL A 261 11.14 7.29 8.01
CA VAL A 261 11.19 6.09 8.87
C VAL A 261 10.66 6.39 10.27
N GLY A 262 9.54 7.09 10.37
CA GLY A 262 8.89 7.37 11.66
C GLY A 262 8.36 6.08 12.33
N PRO A 263 8.13 6.05 13.66
CA PRO A 263 7.79 4.81 14.38
C PRO A 263 6.58 4.06 13.84
N VAL A 264 5.58 4.79 13.34
CA VAL A 264 4.37 4.21 12.74
C VAL A 264 4.67 3.56 11.38
N ILE A 265 5.49 4.21 10.56
CA ILE A 265 5.94 3.68 9.26
C ILE A 265 6.79 2.43 9.50
N VAL A 266 7.73 2.50 10.43
CA VAL A 266 8.59 1.36 10.79
C VAL A 266 7.77 0.21 11.33
N TYR A 267 6.72 0.46 12.12
CA TYR A 267 5.87 -0.62 12.58
C TYR A 267 5.07 -1.27 11.44
N SER A 268 4.53 -0.47 10.51
CA SER A 268 3.88 -1.02 9.31
C SER A 268 4.85 -1.81 8.44
N PHE A 269 6.11 -1.39 8.33
CA PHE A 269 7.16 -2.14 7.65
C PHE A 269 7.44 -3.46 8.37
N MET A 270 7.60 -3.46 9.70
CA MET A 270 7.82 -4.68 10.48
C MET A 270 6.69 -5.69 10.29
N GLN A 271 5.45 -5.21 10.24
CA GLN A 271 4.26 -6.02 9.97
C GLN A 271 4.30 -6.61 8.55
N ALA A 272 4.54 -5.77 7.55
CA ALA A 272 4.59 -6.20 6.15
C ALA A 272 5.71 -7.21 5.88
N ALA A 273 6.90 -7.01 6.47
CA ALA A 273 8.07 -7.86 6.26
C ALA A 273 8.13 -9.10 7.18
N GLY A 274 7.12 -9.30 8.04
CA GLY A 274 7.06 -10.45 8.94
C GLY A 274 8.07 -10.41 10.10
N LEU A 275 8.61 -9.24 10.46
CA LEU A 275 9.36 -9.05 11.71
C LEU A 275 8.42 -9.13 12.93
N THR A 276 7.14 -8.84 12.73
CA THR A 276 6.07 -9.07 13.69
C THR A 276 4.90 -9.77 13.01
N ILE A 277 4.33 -10.77 13.67
CA ILE A 277 3.16 -11.50 13.21
C ILE A 277 1.94 -10.91 13.91
N ASP A 278 1.27 -10.02 13.20
CA ASP A 278 0.13 -9.25 13.72
C ASP A 278 -1.21 -9.66 13.10
N HIS A 279 -1.22 -10.77 12.33
CA HIS A 279 -2.46 -11.42 11.93
C HIS A 279 -3.33 -11.63 13.16
N LEU A 280 -4.63 -11.34 13.06
CA LEU A 280 -5.54 -11.65 14.14
C LEU A 280 -5.60 -13.16 14.34
N VAL A 281 -5.86 -13.62 15.56
CA VAL A 281 -5.87 -15.06 15.87
C VAL A 281 -6.95 -15.84 15.10
N ASP A 282 -7.97 -15.16 14.58
CA ASP A 282 -9.05 -15.71 13.75
C ASP A 282 -8.80 -15.55 12.23
N CYS A 283 -7.71 -14.88 11.83
CA CYS A 283 -7.29 -14.84 10.44
C CYS A 283 -6.79 -16.22 9.99
N PHE A 284 -7.21 -16.67 8.80
CA PHE A 284 -6.80 -17.97 8.27
C PHE A 284 -5.28 -18.10 8.08
N ARG A 285 -4.58 -16.98 7.85
CA ARG A 285 -3.11 -16.93 7.71
C ARG A 285 -2.36 -16.98 9.04
N TYR A 286 -3.02 -16.77 10.17
CA TYR A 286 -2.34 -16.63 11.47
C TYR A 286 -1.45 -17.83 11.80
N ASN A 287 -2.00 -19.04 11.77
CA ASN A 287 -1.25 -20.26 12.10
C ASN A 287 -0.12 -20.54 11.11
N GLU A 288 -0.33 -20.25 9.83
CA GLU A 288 0.69 -20.41 8.80
C GLU A 288 1.85 -19.44 9.02
N CYS A 289 1.57 -18.15 9.21
CA CYS A 289 2.60 -17.14 9.47
C CYS A 289 3.35 -17.39 10.79
N VAL A 290 2.68 -17.89 11.83
CA VAL A 290 3.32 -18.36 13.07
C VAL A 290 4.28 -19.52 12.78
N THR A 291 3.83 -20.51 12.01
CA THR A 291 4.67 -21.66 11.63
C THR A 291 5.89 -21.22 10.82
N LEU A 292 5.73 -20.25 9.91
CA LEU A 292 6.82 -19.66 9.14
C LEU A 292 7.79 -18.89 10.04
N ALA A 293 7.28 -18.18 11.04
CA ALA A 293 8.06 -17.40 11.99
C ALA A 293 8.89 -18.25 12.96
N GLU A 294 8.44 -19.46 13.27
CA GLU A 294 9.17 -20.41 14.13
C GLU A 294 10.34 -21.10 13.39
N ARG A 295 10.41 -20.98 12.05
CA ARG A 295 11.52 -21.52 11.28
C ARG A 295 12.83 -20.81 11.66
N PRO A 296 13.97 -21.52 11.64
CA PRO A 296 15.26 -20.88 11.79
C PRO A 296 15.44 -19.75 10.78
N TRP A 297 15.99 -18.64 11.25
CA TRP A 297 16.37 -17.54 10.40
C TRP A 297 17.39 -18.01 9.36
N ARG A 298 17.18 -17.65 8.09
CA ARG A 298 17.85 -18.28 6.94
C ARG A 298 19.25 -17.74 6.62
N HIS A 299 20.02 -17.31 7.62
CA HIS A 299 21.38 -16.82 7.42
C HIS A 299 22.39 -17.41 8.42
N ILE A 300 22.27 -18.73 8.65
CA ILE A 300 23.42 -19.63 8.84
C ILE A 300 23.44 -20.57 7.64
#